data_AF-A0A961MCJ2-F1
#
_entry.id   AF-A0A961MCJ2-F1
#
_cell.length_a   1.000
_cell.length_b   1.000
_cell.length_c   1.000
_cell.angle_alpha   90.00
_cell.angle_beta   90.00
_cell.angle_gamma   90.00
#
_symmetry.space_group_name_H-M   'P 1'
#
loop_
_entity.id
_entity.type
_entity.pdbx_description
1 polymer ?
#
loop_
_entity_poly.entity_id
_entity_poly.type
_entity_poly.pdbx_seq_one_letter_code
_entity_poly.pdbx_strand_id
1 'polypeptide(L)'
;MSTDGKYTLDFGSIGRDDHARVGGKCSSLGEMTQAGVAVPPGFAVTTDAYVAMVDHHGLAVEIERHLSGVDPDSIDSVDRAAQAIRIRFRSHKLPPEVEAAIRTAYAAMGDDMPVAVRSSATAEDLPDASFAGQQDTYLWVRGADDVVEKVRDCWASLFTTRAVAYREKNKIPHADVHMSVGVQKMVNAKAAGVAMTLDPVTGDRTRIVIDASWGLGEMVVSGVVTPDNFTVEKVLMEILDRKISDKHVELVGDAALGEAVEREVEEPRRKVSCLSDTEVIAVATLAKRLEKQNKCPQDVEWAIDADLPEGENLLALQSRPETIWSQKKKEVKPAHAYATGMMGIVHTLNNPFGAKKA
;
A
#
# COMPACT_ATOMS: atom_id res chain seq x y z
N MET A 1 35.14 -3.67 -4.57
CA MET A 1 34.27 -4.14 -3.47
C MET A 1 32.88 -4.24 -4.06
N SER A 2 32.23 -5.40 -3.96
CA SER A 2 30.87 -5.53 -4.53
C SER A 2 29.96 -4.50 -3.86
N THR A 3 29.28 -3.69 -4.67
CA THR A 3 28.23 -2.77 -4.24
C THR A 3 26.91 -3.51 -3.95
N ASP A 4 26.91 -4.85 -4.02
CA ASP A 4 25.77 -5.70 -3.69
C ASP A 4 25.23 -5.36 -2.30
N GLY A 5 23.92 -5.10 -2.24
CA GLY A 5 23.22 -4.80 -0.99
C GLY A 5 23.28 -3.34 -0.53
N LYS A 6 24.11 -2.48 -1.15
CA LYS A 6 24.10 -1.04 -0.82
C LYS A 6 22.91 -0.34 -1.45
N TYR A 7 22.76 -0.43 -2.78
CA TYR A 7 21.76 0.34 -3.52
C TYR A 7 20.47 -0.43 -3.81
N THR A 8 20.54 -1.75 -3.90
CA THR A 8 19.39 -2.63 -4.12
C THR A 8 19.39 -3.76 -3.07
N LEU A 9 18.19 -4.20 -2.68
CA LEU A 9 17.97 -5.33 -1.77
C LEU A 9 16.79 -6.18 -2.26
N ASP A 10 17.01 -7.48 -2.47
CA ASP A 10 15.92 -8.39 -2.79
C ASP A 10 14.92 -8.47 -1.65
N PHE A 11 13.62 -8.58 -1.95
CA PHE A 11 12.59 -8.72 -0.91
C PHE A 11 12.85 -9.91 0.01
N GLY A 12 13.40 -11.02 -0.53
CA GLY A 12 13.81 -12.20 0.24
C GLY A 12 15.03 -11.99 1.15
N SER A 13 15.68 -10.84 1.11
CA SER A 13 16.83 -10.48 1.96
C SER A 13 16.54 -9.31 2.91
N ILE A 14 15.37 -8.65 2.78
CA ILE A 14 14.98 -7.53 3.64
C ILE A 14 14.66 -8.04 5.04
N GLY A 15 15.42 -7.55 6.03
CA GLY A 15 15.19 -7.80 7.45
C GLY A 15 14.51 -6.63 8.16
N ARG A 16 14.26 -6.80 9.47
CA ARG A 16 13.67 -5.75 10.32
C ARG A 16 14.55 -4.50 10.43
N ASP A 17 15.87 -4.68 10.38
CA ASP A 17 16.84 -3.59 10.52
C ASP A 17 16.96 -2.75 9.23
N ASP A 18 16.37 -3.19 8.12
CA ASP A 18 16.39 -2.47 6.84
C ASP A 18 15.25 -1.47 6.67
N HIS A 19 14.30 -1.35 7.62
CA HIS A 19 13.11 -0.47 7.48
C HIS A 19 13.48 0.96 7.07
N ALA A 20 14.49 1.56 7.71
CA ALA A 20 14.97 2.91 7.38
C ALA A 20 15.60 3.01 5.96
N ARG A 21 16.04 1.88 5.40
CA ARG A 21 16.67 1.78 4.08
C ARG A 21 15.67 1.47 2.97
N VAL A 22 14.55 0.82 3.28
CA VAL A 22 13.59 0.36 2.26
C VAL A 22 12.20 1.00 2.40
N GLY A 23 11.92 1.72 3.48
CA GLY A 23 10.63 2.34 3.76
C GLY A 23 9.52 1.32 4.08
N GLY A 24 8.34 1.82 4.45
CA GLY A 24 7.25 1.01 5.00
C GLY A 24 6.75 -0.09 4.06
N LYS A 25 6.52 0.22 2.78
CA LYS A 25 5.95 -0.75 1.82
C LYS A 25 6.92 -1.90 1.52
N CYS A 26 8.17 -1.59 1.19
CA CYS A 26 9.16 -2.63 0.91
C CYS A 26 9.54 -3.42 2.16
N SER A 27 9.54 -2.80 3.35
CA SER A 27 9.72 -3.51 4.62
C SER A 27 8.60 -4.52 4.82
N SER A 28 7.34 -4.11 4.61
CA SER A 28 6.17 -5.00 4.69
C SER A 28 6.26 -6.16 3.69
N LEU A 29 6.66 -5.90 2.44
CA LEU A 29 6.90 -6.93 1.42
C LEU A 29 7.98 -7.93 1.85
N GLY A 30 9.09 -7.44 2.41
CA GLY A 30 10.15 -8.28 2.97
C GLY A 30 9.63 -9.15 4.12
N GLU A 31 8.94 -8.57 5.08
CA GLU A 31 8.37 -9.29 6.23
C GLU A 31 7.36 -10.36 5.82
N MET A 32 6.49 -10.08 4.84
CA MET A 32 5.58 -11.07 4.26
C MET A 32 6.33 -12.21 3.58
N THR A 33 7.37 -11.90 2.80
CA THR A 33 8.22 -12.87 2.12
C THR A 33 8.92 -13.79 3.12
N GLN A 34 9.56 -13.23 4.15
CA GLN A 34 10.21 -13.98 5.24
C GLN A 34 9.22 -14.86 6.01
N ALA A 35 7.96 -14.42 6.13
CA ALA A 35 6.91 -15.18 6.78
C ALA A 35 6.34 -16.32 5.93
N GLY A 36 6.83 -16.53 4.70
CA GLY A 36 6.33 -17.55 3.78
C GLY A 36 4.93 -17.23 3.25
N VAL A 37 4.61 -15.94 3.08
CA VAL A 37 3.46 -15.50 2.28
C VAL A 37 3.90 -15.44 0.83
N ALA A 38 3.05 -15.90 -0.09
CA ALA A 38 3.33 -15.79 -1.51
C ALA A 38 3.26 -14.32 -1.93
N VAL A 39 4.42 -13.73 -2.24
CA VAL A 39 4.59 -12.34 -2.68
C VAL A 39 5.30 -12.38 -4.04
N PRO A 40 4.88 -11.58 -5.03
CA PRO A 40 5.59 -11.51 -6.29
C PRO A 40 7.07 -11.11 -6.07
N PRO A 41 8.02 -11.78 -6.73
CA PRO A 41 9.44 -11.49 -6.55
C PRO A 41 9.78 -10.06 -6.97
N GLY A 42 10.81 -9.50 -6.37
CA GLY A 42 11.25 -8.14 -6.62
C GLY A 42 12.35 -7.70 -5.67
N PHE A 43 12.74 -6.44 -5.81
CA PHE A 43 13.77 -5.81 -5.01
C PHE A 43 13.40 -4.37 -4.66
N ALA A 44 13.96 -3.86 -3.57
CA ALA A 44 13.90 -2.47 -3.18
C ALA A 44 15.15 -1.73 -3.68
N VAL A 45 14.96 -0.59 -4.33
CA VAL A 45 15.99 0.44 -4.50
C VAL A 45 16.03 1.24 -3.20
N THR A 46 17.11 1.06 -2.45
CA THR A 46 17.25 1.59 -1.09
C THR A 46 17.33 3.12 -1.05
N THR A 47 17.15 3.71 0.14
CA THR A 47 17.37 5.14 0.37
C THR A 47 18.82 5.57 0.15
N ASP A 48 19.80 4.66 0.25
CA ASP A 48 21.20 4.93 -0.10
C ASP A 48 21.36 5.35 -1.57
N ALA A 49 20.52 4.80 -2.46
CA ALA A 49 20.50 5.17 -3.88
C ALA A 49 19.92 6.57 -4.09
N TYR A 50 18.87 6.92 -3.35
CA TYR A 50 18.32 8.28 -3.34
C TYR A 50 19.34 9.29 -2.82
N VAL A 51 20.02 9.01 -1.71
CA VAL A 51 21.06 9.87 -1.15
C VAL A 51 22.20 10.06 -2.15
N ALA A 52 22.66 8.98 -2.80
CA ALA A 52 23.69 9.07 -3.84
C ALA A 52 23.25 9.94 -5.03
N MET A 53 21.98 9.86 -5.47
CA MET A 53 21.43 10.73 -6.51
C MET A 53 21.43 12.21 -6.08
N VAL A 54 21.04 12.48 -4.84
CA VAL A 54 21.00 13.85 -4.29
C VAL A 54 22.41 14.43 -4.18
N ASP A 55 23.36 13.67 -3.64
CA ASP A 55 24.73 14.12 -3.41
C ASP A 55 25.49 14.32 -4.74
N HIS A 56 25.37 13.38 -5.67
CA HIS A 56 26.11 13.40 -6.94
C HIS A 56 25.81 14.65 -7.77
N HIS A 57 24.55 15.12 -7.75
CA HIS A 57 24.10 16.29 -8.53
C HIS A 57 23.94 17.56 -7.68
N GLY A 58 24.28 17.51 -6.38
CA GLY A 58 24.09 18.63 -5.47
C GLY A 58 22.63 19.07 -5.32
N LEU A 59 21.68 18.14 -5.45
CA LEU A 59 20.24 18.45 -5.45
C LEU A 59 19.77 19.00 -4.10
N ALA A 60 20.45 18.67 -3.00
CA ALA A 60 20.10 19.20 -1.67
C ALA A 60 20.07 20.74 -1.66
N VAL A 61 21.09 21.38 -2.26
CA VAL A 61 21.20 22.84 -2.34
C VAL A 61 20.11 23.42 -3.26
N GLU A 62 19.81 22.75 -4.37
CA GLU A 62 18.75 23.18 -5.28
C GLU A 62 17.35 23.07 -4.65
N ILE A 63 17.10 21.99 -3.89
CA ILE A 63 15.85 21.79 -3.14
C ILE A 63 15.69 22.90 -2.11
N GLU A 64 16.70 23.14 -1.28
CA GLU A 64 16.67 24.20 -0.27
C GLU A 64 16.45 25.58 -0.91
N ARG A 65 17.16 25.88 -2.00
CA ARG A 65 17.02 27.13 -2.74
C ARG A 65 15.60 27.35 -3.28
N HIS A 66 14.95 26.30 -3.77
CA HIS A 66 13.59 26.38 -4.31
C HIS A 66 12.51 26.43 -3.23
N LEU A 67 12.76 25.85 -2.06
CA LEU A 67 11.84 25.86 -0.92
C LEU A 67 12.01 27.11 -0.03
N SER A 68 13.18 27.76 -0.07
CA SER A 68 13.45 28.97 0.69
C SER A 68 12.46 30.08 0.34
N GLY A 69 11.60 30.43 1.31
CA GLY A 69 10.60 31.49 1.16
C GLY A 69 9.32 31.04 0.44
N VAL A 70 9.08 29.73 0.30
CA VAL A 70 7.77 29.22 -0.08
C VAL A 70 6.74 29.66 0.97
N ASP A 71 5.62 30.18 0.48
CA ASP A 71 4.47 30.49 1.31
C ASP A 71 3.57 29.24 1.35
N PRO A 72 3.47 28.53 2.50
CA PRO A 72 2.72 27.28 2.61
C PRO A 72 1.22 27.45 2.38
N ASP A 73 0.69 28.67 2.53
CA ASP A 73 -0.72 28.98 2.34
C ASP A 73 -1.04 29.37 0.89
N SER A 74 0.00 29.57 0.05
CA SER A 74 -0.14 29.88 -1.37
C SER A 74 0.10 28.64 -2.24
N ILE A 75 -0.99 28.11 -2.81
CA ILE A 75 -0.93 26.97 -3.74
C ILE A 75 0.02 27.24 -4.91
N ASP A 76 -0.03 28.44 -5.51
CA ASP A 76 0.83 28.82 -6.63
C ASP A 76 2.32 28.93 -6.24
N SER A 77 2.61 29.31 -4.98
CA SER A 77 3.98 29.37 -4.48
C SER A 77 4.56 27.97 -4.33
N VAL A 78 3.80 27.08 -3.66
CA VAL A 78 4.19 25.69 -3.46
C VAL A 78 4.29 24.95 -4.80
N ASP A 79 3.34 25.13 -5.71
CA ASP A 79 3.34 24.44 -7.00
C ASP A 79 4.56 24.79 -7.84
N ARG A 80 4.92 26.08 -7.93
CA ARG A 80 6.12 26.51 -8.66
C ARG A 80 7.41 25.89 -8.09
N ALA A 81 7.56 25.86 -6.76
CA ALA A 81 8.71 25.23 -6.12
C ALA A 81 8.75 23.73 -6.35
N ALA A 82 7.61 23.05 -6.14
CA ALA A 82 7.43 21.61 -6.38
C ALA A 82 7.79 21.23 -7.82
N GLN A 83 7.23 21.93 -8.82
CA GLN A 83 7.53 21.68 -10.22
C GLN A 83 9.01 21.88 -10.56
N ALA A 84 9.64 22.95 -10.05
CA ALA A 84 11.05 23.20 -10.29
C ALA A 84 11.94 22.07 -9.76
N ILE A 85 11.67 21.57 -8.55
CA ILE A 85 12.41 20.46 -7.95
C ILE A 85 12.19 19.16 -8.75
N ARG A 86 10.95 18.85 -9.14
CA ARG A 86 10.63 17.66 -9.95
C ARG A 86 11.36 17.66 -11.28
N ILE A 87 11.43 18.81 -11.95
CA ILE A 87 12.19 18.96 -13.20
C ILE A 87 13.67 18.64 -12.95
N ARG A 88 14.26 19.09 -11.84
CA ARG A 88 15.66 18.77 -11.50
C ARG A 88 15.88 17.28 -11.31
N PHE A 89 15.01 16.58 -10.59
CA PHE A 89 15.15 15.12 -10.47
C PHE A 89 15.10 14.45 -11.85
N ARG A 90 14.14 14.82 -12.69
CA ARG A 90 13.94 14.20 -14.02
C ARG A 90 15.00 14.55 -15.05
N SER A 91 15.65 15.71 -14.94
CA SER A 91 16.65 16.15 -15.91
C SER A 91 18.02 15.47 -15.76
N HIS A 92 18.28 14.85 -14.60
CA HIS A 92 19.57 14.23 -14.31
C HIS A 92 19.52 12.72 -14.57
N LYS A 93 20.63 12.15 -15.02
CA LYS A 93 20.84 10.70 -15.05
C LYS A 93 21.18 10.21 -13.64
N LEU A 94 20.93 8.93 -13.36
CA LEU A 94 21.36 8.34 -12.11
C LEU A 94 22.89 8.27 -12.04
N PRO A 95 23.49 8.29 -10.82
CA PRO A 95 24.90 7.97 -10.66
C PRO A 95 25.21 6.59 -11.27
N PRO A 96 26.34 6.41 -11.98
CA PRO A 96 26.62 5.17 -12.70
C PRO A 96 26.53 3.90 -11.85
N GLU A 97 27.00 3.95 -10.60
CA GLU A 97 26.94 2.82 -9.66
C GLU A 97 25.52 2.47 -9.22
N VAL A 98 24.64 3.46 -9.10
CA VAL A 98 23.23 3.24 -8.75
C VAL A 98 22.48 2.66 -9.94
N GLU A 99 22.70 3.23 -11.13
CA GLU A 99 22.11 2.74 -12.37
C GLU A 99 22.53 1.29 -12.64
N ALA A 100 23.82 0.97 -12.50
CA ALA A 100 24.32 -0.40 -12.67
C ALA A 100 23.69 -1.39 -11.67
N ALA A 101 23.51 -1.00 -10.41
CA ALA A 101 22.89 -1.85 -9.40
C ALA A 101 21.41 -2.15 -9.73
N ILE A 102 20.64 -1.14 -10.14
CA ILE A 102 19.22 -1.31 -10.55
C ILE A 102 19.13 -2.22 -11.77
N ARG A 103 19.95 -1.98 -12.80
CA ARG A 103 19.96 -2.79 -14.02
C ARG A 103 20.33 -4.25 -13.74
N THR A 104 21.30 -4.48 -12.86
CA THR A 104 21.73 -5.83 -12.46
C THR A 104 20.61 -6.56 -11.71
N ALA A 105 19.97 -5.90 -10.75
CA ALA A 105 18.85 -6.48 -10.00
C ALA A 105 17.64 -6.77 -10.91
N TYR A 106 17.31 -5.85 -11.82
CA TYR A 106 16.23 -6.06 -12.80
C TYR A 106 16.53 -7.23 -13.75
N ALA A 107 17.75 -7.32 -14.30
CA ALA A 107 18.16 -8.43 -15.15
C ALA A 107 18.10 -9.78 -14.41
N ALA A 108 18.38 -9.81 -13.10
CA ALA A 108 18.26 -11.03 -12.29
C ALA A 108 16.82 -11.52 -12.12
N MET A 109 15.80 -10.67 -12.34
CA MET A 109 14.39 -11.07 -12.33
C MET A 109 13.96 -11.82 -13.61
N GLY A 110 14.80 -11.81 -14.64
CA GLY A 110 14.55 -12.43 -15.95
C GLY A 110 14.48 -11.41 -17.08
N ASP A 111 14.52 -11.92 -18.32
CA ASP A 111 14.54 -11.10 -19.52
C ASP A 111 13.21 -10.36 -19.71
N ASP A 112 13.28 -9.02 -19.80
CA ASP A 112 12.18 -8.12 -20.15
C ASP A 112 10.88 -8.33 -19.33
N MET A 113 11.07 -8.66 -18.05
CA MET A 113 10.02 -8.93 -17.07
C MET A 113 9.18 -7.67 -16.81
N PRO A 114 7.84 -7.69 -16.98
CA PRO A 114 7.00 -6.57 -16.58
C PRO A 114 7.01 -6.39 -15.07
N VAL A 115 7.25 -5.17 -14.61
CA VAL A 115 7.35 -4.82 -13.19
C VAL A 115 6.48 -3.62 -12.83
N ALA A 116 5.99 -3.60 -11.60
CA ALA A 116 5.50 -2.40 -10.94
C ALA A 116 6.67 -1.67 -10.29
N VAL A 117 6.75 -0.36 -10.49
CA VAL A 117 7.70 0.53 -9.81
C VAL A 117 6.90 1.40 -8.85
N ARG A 118 7.04 1.12 -7.55
CA ARG A 118 6.18 1.67 -6.47
C ARG A 118 7.02 2.43 -5.46
N SER A 119 6.61 3.65 -5.11
CA SER A 119 7.29 4.39 -4.06
C SER A 119 7.15 3.72 -2.68
N SER A 120 8.19 3.83 -1.85
CA SER A 120 8.22 3.34 -0.47
C SER A 120 8.99 4.33 0.39
N ALA A 121 8.34 5.44 0.76
CA ALA A 121 9.01 6.46 1.56
C ALA A 121 9.13 6.06 3.04
N THR A 122 10.21 6.51 3.69
CA THR A 122 10.50 6.18 5.10
C THR A 122 9.54 6.84 6.08
N ALA A 123 8.91 7.95 5.67
CA ALA A 123 7.99 8.72 6.49
C ALA A 123 6.50 8.32 6.32
N GLU A 124 6.17 7.33 5.49
CA GLU A 124 4.76 6.90 5.27
C GLU A 124 4.09 6.32 6.52
N ASP A 125 4.89 5.82 7.48
CA ASP A 125 4.42 5.14 8.69
C ASP A 125 4.38 6.06 9.93
N LEU A 126 4.67 7.36 9.80
CA LEU A 126 4.54 8.28 10.94
C LEU A 126 3.06 8.36 11.35
N PRO A 127 2.71 8.15 12.64
CA PRO A 127 1.31 8.01 13.10
C PRO A 127 0.38 9.18 12.71
N ASP A 128 0.94 10.37 12.52
CA ASP A 128 0.23 11.62 12.20
C ASP A 128 0.44 12.07 10.74
N ALA A 129 1.19 11.32 9.92
CA ALA A 129 1.51 11.67 8.55
C ALA A 129 0.94 10.67 7.54
N SER A 130 -0.31 10.86 7.15
CA SER A 130 -0.89 10.12 6.03
C SER A 130 -0.32 10.63 4.69
N PHE A 131 0.89 10.19 4.34
CA PHE A 131 1.41 10.28 2.97
C PHE A 131 0.75 9.27 2.02
N ALA A 132 -0.14 8.42 2.56
CA ALA A 132 -0.90 7.42 1.81
C ALA A 132 -1.60 8.02 0.59
N GLY A 133 -1.39 7.39 -0.58
CA GLY A 133 -2.03 7.75 -1.84
C GLY A 133 -1.52 9.05 -2.49
N GLN A 134 -0.37 9.59 -2.07
CA GLN A 134 0.19 10.83 -2.64
C GLN A 134 1.39 10.61 -3.58
N GLN A 135 1.86 9.38 -3.70
CA GLN A 135 3.11 9.06 -4.39
C GLN A 135 2.86 8.13 -5.57
N ASP A 136 3.70 8.27 -6.59
CA ASP A 136 3.48 7.66 -7.89
C ASP A 136 3.72 6.14 -7.85
N THR A 137 2.84 5.40 -8.51
CA THR A 137 3.01 3.98 -8.85
C THR A 137 2.92 3.84 -10.36
N TYR A 138 3.87 3.12 -10.94
CA TYR A 138 3.92 2.84 -12.37
C TYR A 138 3.75 1.34 -12.56
N LEU A 139 2.73 0.94 -13.33
CA LEU A 139 2.42 -0.47 -13.59
C LEU A 139 2.94 -0.89 -14.96
N TRP A 140 3.28 -2.16 -15.09
CA TRP A 140 3.65 -2.79 -16.37
C TRP A 140 4.88 -2.16 -17.06
N VAL A 141 5.85 -1.68 -16.27
CA VAL A 141 7.11 -1.13 -16.79
C VAL A 141 7.98 -2.27 -17.31
N ARG A 142 8.58 -2.10 -18.50
CA ARG A 142 9.42 -3.10 -19.16
C ARG A 142 10.71 -2.46 -19.66
N GLY A 143 11.79 -3.24 -19.66
CA GLY A 143 13.10 -2.75 -20.07
C GLY A 143 13.82 -1.97 -18.98
N ALA A 144 15.13 -2.16 -18.91
CA ALA A 144 15.95 -1.61 -17.84
C ALA A 144 16.03 -0.07 -17.87
N ASP A 145 15.90 0.55 -19.05
CA ASP A 145 15.89 2.00 -19.22
C ASP A 145 14.64 2.63 -18.58
N ASP A 146 13.47 2.05 -18.85
CA ASP A 146 12.21 2.56 -18.30
C ASP A 146 12.13 2.31 -16.78
N VAL A 147 12.64 1.18 -16.29
CA VAL A 147 12.74 0.93 -14.84
C VAL A 147 13.58 2.02 -14.16
N VAL A 148 14.76 2.35 -14.72
CA VAL A 148 15.62 3.42 -14.20
C VAL A 148 14.90 4.78 -14.26
N GLU A 149 14.19 5.08 -15.34
CA GLU A 149 13.39 6.29 -15.46
C GLU A 149 12.29 6.34 -14.40
N LYS A 150 11.53 5.26 -14.19
CA LYS A 150 10.41 5.24 -13.24
C LYS A 150 10.86 5.29 -11.80
N VAL A 151 12.03 4.73 -11.46
CA VAL A 151 12.67 4.93 -10.16
C VAL A 151 12.94 6.42 -9.91
N ARG A 152 13.47 7.13 -10.91
CA ARG A 152 13.71 8.59 -10.84
C ARG A 152 12.41 9.38 -10.73
N ASP A 153 11.36 8.97 -11.45
CA ASP A 153 10.04 9.58 -11.35
C ASP A 153 9.41 9.38 -9.96
N CYS A 154 9.55 8.19 -9.37
CA CYS A 154 9.13 7.97 -7.97
C CYS A 154 9.85 8.94 -7.03
N TRP A 155 11.17 9.12 -7.14
CA TRP A 155 11.88 10.12 -6.32
C TRP A 155 11.38 11.54 -6.55
N ALA A 156 11.09 11.93 -7.80
CA ALA A 156 10.48 13.22 -8.08
C ALA A 156 9.10 13.36 -7.41
N SER A 157 8.33 12.27 -7.27
CA SER A 157 7.03 12.27 -6.60
C SER A 157 7.08 12.63 -5.11
N LEU A 158 8.25 12.60 -4.45
CA LEU A 158 8.41 13.20 -3.12
C LEU A 158 8.06 14.69 -3.11
N PHE A 159 8.21 15.38 -4.25
CA PHE A 159 8.05 16.81 -4.38
C PHE A 159 6.81 17.18 -5.20
N THR A 160 5.72 16.40 -5.12
CA THR A 160 4.41 16.88 -5.60
C THR A 160 3.95 18.07 -4.78
N THR A 161 3.11 18.92 -5.37
CA THR A 161 2.56 20.12 -4.71
C THR A 161 1.89 19.77 -3.38
N ARG A 162 1.15 18.66 -3.35
CA ARG A 162 0.51 18.16 -2.12
C ARG A 162 1.52 17.71 -1.07
N ALA A 163 2.55 16.97 -1.47
CA ALA A 163 3.57 16.48 -0.54
C ALA A 163 4.43 17.62 0.04
N VAL A 164 4.80 18.61 -0.80
CA VAL A 164 5.53 19.80 -0.36
C VAL A 164 4.67 20.64 0.59
N ALA A 165 3.42 20.97 0.22
CA ALA A 165 2.51 21.73 1.07
C ALA A 165 2.32 21.06 2.44
N TYR A 166 2.15 19.73 2.45
CA TYR A 166 2.01 18.98 3.69
C TYR A 166 3.25 19.10 4.58
N ARG A 167 4.46 18.94 4.03
CA ARG A 167 5.69 19.02 4.81
C ARG A 167 5.96 20.43 5.32
N GLU A 168 5.73 21.46 4.51
CA GLU A 168 5.84 22.86 4.93
C GLU A 168 4.88 23.17 6.09
N LYS A 169 3.60 22.79 5.95
CA LYS A 169 2.57 23.03 6.98
C LYS A 169 2.89 22.33 8.30
N ASN A 170 3.48 21.15 8.25
CA ASN A 170 3.86 20.36 9.44
C ASN A 170 5.30 20.61 9.90
N LYS A 171 6.04 21.53 9.27
CA LYS A 171 7.44 21.86 9.57
C LYS A 171 8.36 20.64 9.55
N ILE A 172 8.11 19.72 8.61
CA ILE A 172 8.94 18.53 8.40
C ILE A 172 10.09 18.92 7.48
N PRO A 173 11.36 18.80 7.91
CA PRO A 173 12.50 19.09 7.05
C PRO A 173 12.49 18.20 5.81
N HIS A 174 12.60 18.80 4.62
CA HIS A 174 12.63 18.03 3.37
C HIS A 174 13.90 17.20 3.21
N ALA A 175 14.99 17.61 3.85
CA ALA A 175 16.26 16.88 3.88
C ALA A 175 16.16 15.56 4.66
N ASP A 176 15.22 15.43 5.60
CA ASP A 176 15.07 14.24 6.44
C ASP A 176 14.18 13.16 5.80
N VAL A 177 13.59 13.46 4.63
CA VAL A 177 12.68 12.54 3.93
C VAL A 177 13.41 11.86 2.78
N HIS A 178 13.65 10.57 2.95
CA HIS A 178 14.21 9.71 1.93
C HIS A 178 13.12 8.79 1.35
N MET A 179 13.34 8.35 0.11
CA MET A 179 12.44 7.42 -0.55
C MET A 179 13.20 6.22 -1.09
N SER A 180 12.75 5.04 -0.68
CA SER A 180 13.03 3.78 -1.37
C SER A 180 11.98 3.56 -2.45
N VAL A 181 12.30 2.72 -3.43
CA VAL A 181 11.39 2.36 -4.52
C VAL A 181 11.37 0.84 -4.67
N GLY A 182 10.19 0.23 -4.57
CA GLY A 182 10.00 -1.19 -4.83
C GLY A 182 9.87 -1.45 -6.33
N VAL A 183 10.66 -2.37 -6.85
CA VAL A 183 10.53 -2.92 -8.21
C VAL A 183 10.06 -4.36 -8.08
N GLN A 184 8.79 -4.60 -8.40
CA GLN A 184 8.10 -5.86 -8.12
C GLN A 184 7.56 -6.45 -9.41
N LYS A 185 7.69 -7.77 -9.61
CA LYS A 185 7.11 -8.47 -10.75
C LYS A 185 5.60 -8.20 -10.85
N MET A 186 5.11 -7.85 -12.05
CA MET A 186 3.68 -7.74 -12.31
C MET A 186 3.00 -9.12 -12.23
N VAL A 187 1.80 -9.13 -11.67
CA VAL A 187 0.91 -10.29 -11.67
C VAL A 187 0.00 -10.19 -12.88
N ASN A 188 -0.13 -11.27 -13.65
CA ASN A 188 -1.15 -11.36 -14.70
C ASN A 188 -2.52 -11.62 -14.05
N ALA A 189 -3.09 -10.58 -13.44
CA ALA A 189 -4.21 -10.75 -12.52
C ALA A 189 -5.51 -11.11 -13.28
N LYS A 190 -6.07 -12.28 -12.98
CA LYS A 190 -7.48 -12.62 -13.32
C LYS A 190 -8.44 -11.71 -12.53
N ALA A 191 -8.17 -11.58 -11.24
CA ALA A 191 -8.91 -10.73 -10.33
C ALA A 191 -7.95 -10.20 -9.26
N ALA A 192 -8.20 -8.99 -8.78
CA ALA A 192 -7.41 -8.38 -7.72
C ALA A 192 -8.28 -7.44 -6.90
N GLY A 193 -7.77 -7.06 -5.74
CA GLY A 193 -8.49 -6.15 -4.87
C GLY A 193 -7.86 -5.98 -3.50
N VAL A 194 -8.72 -5.63 -2.55
CA VAL A 194 -8.34 -5.25 -1.19
C VAL A 194 -9.13 -6.08 -0.20
N ALA A 195 -8.47 -6.53 0.87
CA ALA A 195 -9.09 -7.21 1.99
C ALA A 195 -8.78 -6.46 3.29
N MET A 196 -9.82 -5.98 3.96
CA MET A 196 -9.72 -5.33 5.27
C MET A 196 -10.11 -6.32 6.36
N THR A 197 -9.27 -6.48 7.39
CA THR A 197 -9.56 -7.39 8.51
C THR A 197 -10.44 -6.76 9.58
N LEU A 198 -11.28 -5.82 9.19
CA LEU A 198 -12.44 -5.34 9.94
C LEU A 198 -13.44 -4.80 8.93
N ASP A 199 -14.68 -4.64 9.36
CA ASP A 199 -15.69 -3.93 8.57
C ASP A 199 -15.34 -2.42 8.54
N PRO A 200 -15.01 -1.83 7.38
CA PRO A 200 -14.57 -0.44 7.30
C PRO A 200 -15.71 0.55 7.62
N VAL A 201 -16.97 0.13 7.50
CA VAL A 201 -18.15 0.98 7.76
C VAL A 201 -18.50 0.96 9.25
N THR A 202 -18.40 -0.19 9.91
CA THR A 202 -18.86 -0.35 11.30
C THR A 202 -17.73 -0.47 12.33
N GLY A 203 -16.52 -0.80 11.90
CA GLY A 203 -15.38 -1.13 12.77
C GLY A 203 -15.45 -2.52 13.39
N ASP A 204 -16.38 -3.38 12.94
CA ASP A 204 -16.54 -4.74 13.44
C ASP A 204 -15.31 -5.60 13.10
N ARG A 205 -14.53 -5.93 14.13
CA ARG A 205 -13.30 -6.73 14.02
C ARG A 205 -13.54 -8.23 13.89
N THR A 206 -14.79 -8.69 13.97
CA THR A 206 -15.15 -10.10 13.74
C THR A 206 -15.28 -10.44 12.25
N ARG A 207 -15.21 -9.43 11.38
CA ARG A 207 -15.41 -9.55 9.93
C ARG A 207 -14.14 -9.28 9.14
N ILE A 208 -14.07 -9.87 7.96
CA ILE A 208 -13.15 -9.50 6.89
C ILE A 208 -14.03 -9.03 5.73
N VAL A 209 -13.75 -7.84 5.21
CA VAL A 209 -14.44 -7.30 4.02
C VAL A 209 -13.47 -7.32 2.86
N ILE A 210 -13.90 -7.91 1.75
CA ILE A 210 -13.11 -8.08 0.54
C ILE A 210 -13.80 -7.33 -0.59
N ASP A 211 -13.09 -6.38 -1.17
CA ASP A 211 -13.47 -5.72 -2.42
C ASP A 211 -12.61 -6.29 -3.55
N ALA A 212 -13.24 -6.75 -4.63
CA ALA A 212 -12.57 -7.42 -5.74
C ALA A 212 -13.11 -6.96 -7.11
N SER A 213 -12.23 -6.87 -8.10
CA SER A 213 -12.63 -6.67 -9.50
C SER A 213 -11.78 -7.52 -10.44
N TRP A 214 -12.19 -7.58 -11.71
CA TRP A 214 -11.43 -8.18 -12.79
C TRP A 214 -10.13 -7.39 -13.07
N GLY A 215 -9.08 -8.09 -13.49
CA GLY A 215 -7.81 -7.47 -13.84
C GLY A 215 -6.98 -7.01 -12.64
N LEU A 216 -6.12 -6.02 -12.87
CA LEU A 216 -5.23 -5.41 -11.88
C LEU A 216 -6.02 -4.59 -10.84
N GLY A 217 -5.52 -4.58 -9.59
CA GLY A 217 -6.23 -3.99 -8.44
C GLY A 217 -6.34 -2.47 -8.43
N GLU A 218 -5.63 -1.76 -9.31
CA GLU A 218 -5.61 -0.29 -9.36
C GLU A 218 -7.02 0.31 -9.53
N MET A 219 -7.90 -0.37 -10.28
CA MET A 219 -9.28 0.07 -10.51
C MET A 219 -10.14 0.04 -9.24
N VAL A 220 -9.81 -0.85 -8.29
CA VAL A 220 -10.45 -0.92 -6.98
C VAL A 220 -9.90 0.16 -6.06
N VAL A 221 -8.57 0.30 -6.01
CA VAL A 221 -7.88 1.26 -5.12
C VAL A 221 -8.19 2.71 -5.49
N SER A 222 -8.27 3.02 -6.79
CA SER A 222 -8.62 4.35 -7.31
C SER A 222 -10.12 4.67 -7.21
N GLY A 223 -10.98 3.68 -6.95
CA GLY A 223 -12.44 3.85 -6.90
C GLY A 223 -13.09 4.11 -8.26
N VAL A 224 -12.40 3.85 -9.37
CA VAL A 224 -12.92 3.99 -10.74
C VAL A 224 -14.01 2.96 -11.00
N VAL A 225 -13.84 1.73 -10.49
CA VAL A 225 -14.82 0.65 -10.64
C VAL A 225 -15.56 0.42 -9.33
N THR A 226 -16.84 0.03 -9.44
CA THR A 226 -17.57 -0.53 -8.30
C THR A 226 -17.24 -2.02 -8.20
N PRO A 227 -16.50 -2.47 -7.17
CA PRO A 227 -16.05 -3.85 -7.05
C PRO A 227 -17.19 -4.78 -6.59
N ASP A 228 -16.97 -6.08 -6.74
CA ASP A 228 -17.70 -7.08 -5.94
C ASP A 228 -17.27 -6.93 -4.48
N ASN A 229 -18.23 -7.04 -3.57
CA ASN A 229 -17.98 -6.95 -2.14
C ASN A 229 -18.40 -8.27 -1.46
N PHE A 230 -17.52 -8.82 -0.64
CA PHE A 230 -17.75 -10.03 0.14
C PHE A 230 -17.48 -9.75 1.62
N THR A 231 -18.35 -10.25 2.49
CA THR A 231 -18.13 -10.21 3.94
C THR A 231 -17.97 -11.62 4.49
N VAL A 232 -16.85 -11.86 5.18
CA VAL A 232 -16.51 -13.16 5.77
C VAL A 232 -16.41 -13.04 7.28
N GLU A 233 -17.00 -13.99 8.01
CA GLU A 233 -16.86 -14.11 9.46
C GLU A 233 -15.55 -14.82 9.83
N LYS A 234 -14.80 -14.28 10.80
CA LYS A 234 -13.43 -14.74 11.09
C LYS A 234 -13.32 -16.07 11.82
N VAL A 235 -14.29 -16.48 12.61
CA VAL A 235 -14.22 -17.71 13.43
C VAL A 235 -14.43 -18.94 12.57
N LEU A 236 -15.56 -19.03 11.89
CA LEU A 236 -15.95 -20.17 11.06
C LEU A 236 -15.44 -20.06 9.63
N MET A 237 -14.96 -18.87 9.21
CA MET A 237 -14.54 -18.59 7.83
C MET A 237 -15.70 -18.83 6.84
N GLU A 238 -16.88 -18.30 7.18
CA GLU A 238 -18.09 -18.39 6.35
C GLU A 238 -18.37 -17.05 5.66
N ILE A 239 -18.79 -17.12 4.39
CA ILE A 239 -19.26 -15.95 3.63
C ILE A 239 -20.65 -15.57 4.14
N LEU A 240 -20.76 -14.43 4.80
CA LEU A 240 -22.00 -13.90 5.36
C LEU A 240 -22.85 -13.17 4.32
N ASP A 241 -22.20 -12.41 3.45
CA ASP A 241 -22.84 -11.57 2.45
C ASP A 241 -22.00 -11.46 1.18
N ARG A 242 -22.68 -11.26 0.05
CA ARG A 242 -22.06 -10.98 -1.25
C ARG A 242 -22.87 -9.95 -2.03
N LYS A 243 -22.17 -8.97 -2.58
CA LYS A 243 -22.74 -7.99 -3.50
C LYS A 243 -21.93 -8.01 -4.79
N ILE A 244 -22.55 -8.50 -5.85
CA ILE A 244 -21.93 -8.54 -7.18
C ILE A 244 -22.27 -7.26 -7.93
N SER A 245 -21.23 -6.57 -8.41
CA SER A 245 -21.33 -5.28 -9.10
C SER A 245 -21.03 -5.42 -10.59
N ASP A 246 -21.27 -4.36 -11.35
CA ASP A 246 -21.19 -4.38 -12.82
C ASP A 246 -19.76 -4.50 -13.37
N LYS A 247 -18.72 -4.03 -12.65
CA LYS A 247 -17.31 -4.15 -13.05
C LYS A 247 -17.07 -3.85 -14.54
N HIS A 248 -17.59 -2.73 -15.02
CA HIS A 248 -17.67 -2.39 -16.46
C HIS A 248 -16.32 -2.24 -17.17
N VAL A 249 -15.25 -1.96 -16.43
CA VAL A 249 -13.89 -1.78 -16.93
C VAL A 249 -12.91 -2.62 -16.11
N GLU A 250 -11.89 -3.16 -16.77
CA GLU A 250 -10.75 -3.85 -16.15
C GLU A 250 -9.43 -3.24 -16.64
N LEU A 251 -8.42 -3.22 -15.78
CA LEU A 251 -7.06 -2.85 -16.15
C LEU A 251 -6.26 -4.12 -16.37
N VAL A 252 -5.68 -4.29 -17.55
CA VAL A 252 -4.91 -5.49 -17.91
C VAL A 252 -3.59 -5.12 -18.53
N GLY A 253 -2.59 -5.98 -18.36
CA GLY A 253 -1.32 -5.83 -19.05
C GLY A 253 -1.47 -6.09 -20.55
N ASP A 254 -0.92 -5.21 -21.37
CA ASP A 254 -0.83 -5.39 -22.81
C ASP A 254 0.61 -5.66 -23.21
N ALA A 255 0.89 -6.91 -23.61
CA ALA A 255 2.25 -7.29 -24.00
C ALA A 255 2.73 -6.63 -25.29
N ALA A 256 1.82 -6.24 -26.19
CA ALA A 256 2.16 -5.62 -27.47
C ALA A 256 2.45 -4.12 -27.31
N LEU A 257 1.69 -3.43 -26.47
CA LEU A 257 1.93 -2.03 -26.13
C LEU A 257 3.00 -1.85 -25.05
N GLY A 258 3.24 -2.88 -24.24
CA GLY A 258 4.19 -2.83 -23.14
C GLY A 258 3.71 -1.98 -21.97
N GLU A 259 2.40 -1.82 -21.80
CA GLU A 259 1.79 -0.98 -20.75
C GLU A 259 0.52 -1.63 -20.17
N ALA A 260 0.02 -1.10 -19.05
CA ALA A 260 -1.30 -1.46 -18.54
C ALA A 260 -2.37 -0.64 -19.24
N VAL A 261 -3.39 -1.31 -19.78
CA VAL A 261 -4.46 -0.66 -20.56
C VAL A 261 -5.83 -0.95 -19.97
N GLU A 262 -6.68 0.07 -19.99
CA GLU A 262 -8.09 -0.07 -19.64
C GLU A 262 -8.83 -0.77 -20.78
N ARG A 263 -9.64 -1.76 -20.43
CA ARG A 263 -10.51 -2.47 -21.37
C ARG A 263 -11.90 -2.59 -20.80
N GLU A 264 -12.91 -2.41 -21.65
CA GLU A 264 -14.28 -2.73 -21.28
C GLU A 264 -14.41 -4.23 -21.01
N VAL A 265 -15.00 -4.58 -19.87
CA VAL A 265 -15.35 -5.97 -19.57
C VAL A 265 -16.53 -6.36 -20.45
N GLU A 266 -16.49 -7.54 -21.05
CA GLU A 266 -17.59 -8.05 -21.87
C GLU A 266 -18.89 -8.18 -21.04
N GLU A 267 -20.04 -7.79 -21.61
CA GLU A 267 -21.36 -7.79 -20.94
C GLU A 267 -21.67 -9.08 -20.15
N PRO A 268 -21.41 -10.31 -20.66
CA PRO A 268 -21.68 -11.52 -19.90
C PRO A 268 -20.80 -11.68 -18.64
N ARG A 269 -19.59 -11.11 -18.62
CA ARG A 269 -18.65 -11.16 -17.48
C ARG A 269 -18.90 -10.07 -16.44
N ARG A 270 -19.50 -8.94 -16.82
CA ARG A 270 -19.73 -7.76 -15.96
C ARG A 270 -20.39 -8.13 -14.63
N LYS A 271 -21.51 -8.84 -14.70
CA LYS A 271 -22.36 -9.20 -13.54
C LYS A 271 -22.07 -10.60 -12.97
N VAL A 272 -20.94 -11.19 -13.35
CA VAL A 272 -20.47 -12.46 -12.77
C VAL A 272 -19.54 -12.14 -11.62
N SER A 273 -19.58 -12.97 -10.58
CA SER A 273 -18.64 -12.89 -9.45
C SER A 273 -17.21 -13.06 -9.96
N CYS A 274 -16.33 -12.11 -9.66
CA CYS A 274 -14.91 -12.21 -10.07
C CYS A 274 -14.12 -13.26 -9.28
N LEU A 275 -14.64 -13.68 -8.13
CA LEU A 275 -14.10 -14.72 -7.28
C LEU A 275 -15.09 -15.87 -7.12
N SER A 276 -14.57 -17.08 -7.06
CA SER A 276 -15.25 -18.26 -6.51
C SER A 276 -15.27 -18.20 -4.97
N ASP A 277 -16.16 -18.97 -4.34
CA ASP A 277 -16.23 -19.04 -2.88
C ASP A 277 -14.92 -19.54 -2.26
N THR A 278 -14.23 -20.48 -2.93
CA THR A 278 -12.91 -20.96 -2.50
C THR A 278 -11.85 -19.85 -2.55
N GLU A 279 -11.84 -19.03 -3.60
CA GLU A 279 -10.95 -17.87 -3.70
C GLU A 279 -11.27 -16.81 -2.63
N VAL A 280 -12.54 -16.52 -2.35
CA VAL A 280 -12.96 -15.60 -1.27
C VAL A 280 -12.42 -16.06 0.09
N ILE A 281 -12.57 -17.35 0.41
CA ILE A 281 -12.05 -17.90 1.67
C ILE A 281 -10.52 -17.93 1.70
N ALA A 282 -9.85 -18.17 0.58
CA ALA A 282 -8.39 -18.11 0.49
C ALA A 282 -7.87 -16.69 0.79
N VAL A 283 -8.48 -15.66 0.19
CA VAL A 283 -8.16 -14.25 0.45
C VAL A 283 -8.42 -13.89 1.92
N ALA A 284 -9.57 -14.29 2.47
CA ALA A 284 -9.89 -14.05 3.88
C ALA A 284 -8.87 -14.74 4.82
N THR A 285 -8.44 -15.95 4.47
CA THR A 285 -7.43 -16.70 5.24
C THR A 285 -6.07 -16.00 5.21
N LEU A 286 -5.64 -15.53 4.03
CA LEU A 286 -4.43 -14.73 3.87
C LEU A 286 -4.48 -13.47 4.74
N ALA A 287 -5.56 -12.68 4.64
CA ALA A 287 -5.72 -11.45 5.40
C ALA A 287 -5.71 -11.69 6.92
N LYS A 288 -6.43 -12.73 7.39
CA LYS A 288 -6.42 -13.15 8.80
C LYS A 288 -5.04 -13.58 9.30
N ARG A 289 -4.25 -14.26 8.46
CA ARG A 289 -2.87 -14.65 8.77
C ARG A 289 -1.99 -13.40 8.96
N LEU A 290 -2.09 -12.43 8.05
CA LEU A 290 -1.35 -11.17 8.12
C LEU A 290 -1.74 -10.34 9.36
N GLU A 291 -3.03 -10.24 9.68
CA GLU A 291 -3.49 -9.61 10.93
C GLU A 291 -2.92 -10.29 12.18
N LYS A 292 -2.90 -11.63 12.22
CA LYS A 292 -2.33 -12.36 13.35
C LYS A 292 -0.83 -12.09 13.50
N GLN A 293 -0.10 -12.00 12.40
CA GLN A 293 1.34 -11.70 12.38
C GLN A 293 1.62 -10.28 12.87
N ASN A 294 0.87 -9.30 12.35
CA ASN A 294 1.08 -7.88 12.63
C ASN A 294 0.39 -7.41 13.93
N LYS A 295 -0.45 -8.26 14.53
CA LYS A 295 -1.17 -8.02 15.80
C LYS A 295 -2.08 -6.80 15.79
N CYS A 296 -2.45 -6.31 14.61
CA CYS A 296 -3.39 -5.21 14.41
C CYS A 296 -4.18 -5.46 13.12
N PRO A 297 -5.40 -4.87 12.99
CA PRO A 297 -6.16 -4.98 11.77
C PRO A 297 -5.36 -4.51 10.56
N GLN A 298 -5.51 -5.22 9.44
CA GLN A 298 -4.75 -4.99 8.22
C GLN A 298 -5.67 -4.57 7.08
N ASP A 299 -5.08 -3.79 6.19
CA ASP A 299 -5.52 -3.47 4.85
C ASP A 299 -4.54 -4.17 3.89
N VAL A 300 -5.02 -5.18 3.16
CA VAL A 300 -4.21 -6.11 2.37
C VAL A 300 -4.59 -6.01 0.90
N GLU A 301 -3.63 -5.65 0.03
CA GLU A 301 -3.78 -5.74 -1.41
C GLU A 301 -3.36 -7.14 -1.88
N TRP A 302 -4.13 -7.74 -2.77
CA TRP A 302 -3.91 -9.09 -3.27
C TRP A 302 -4.31 -9.22 -4.74
N ALA A 303 -3.79 -10.25 -5.40
CA ALA A 303 -4.18 -10.64 -6.75
C ALA A 303 -4.22 -12.16 -6.90
N ILE A 304 -5.12 -12.63 -7.77
CA ILE A 304 -5.18 -14.00 -8.28
C ILE A 304 -4.49 -14.00 -9.64
N ASP A 305 -3.31 -14.61 -9.71
CA ASP A 305 -2.53 -14.76 -10.94
C ASP A 305 -3.21 -15.76 -11.89
N ALA A 306 -3.39 -15.38 -13.15
CA ALA A 306 -3.98 -16.23 -14.17
C ALA A 306 -3.01 -17.30 -14.70
N ASP A 307 -1.70 -17.09 -14.53
CA ASP A 307 -0.65 -17.97 -15.06
C ASP A 307 -0.25 -19.06 -14.05
N LEU A 308 -0.60 -18.89 -12.77
CA LEU A 308 -0.29 -19.85 -11.70
C LEU A 308 -1.43 -20.87 -11.49
N PRO A 309 -1.11 -22.09 -11.04
CA PRO A 309 -2.12 -23.10 -10.70
C PRO A 309 -3.09 -22.62 -9.62
N GLU A 310 -4.35 -23.07 -9.71
CA GLU A 310 -5.36 -22.82 -8.68
C GLU A 310 -4.88 -23.32 -7.31
N GLY A 311 -4.98 -22.46 -6.30
CA GLY A 311 -4.50 -22.74 -4.94
C GLY A 311 -3.08 -22.24 -4.65
N GLU A 312 -2.28 -21.96 -5.69
CA GLU A 312 -0.96 -21.33 -5.60
C GLU A 312 -0.97 -19.90 -6.18
N ASN A 313 -2.05 -19.53 -6.86
CA ASN A 313 -2.19 -18.30 -7.61
C ASN A 313 -2.59 -17.07 -6.79
N LEU A 314 -2.87 -17.20 -5.49
CA LEU A 314 -3.13 -16.06 -4.62
C LEU A 314 -1.82 -15.44 -4.13
N LEU A 315 -1.57 -14.20 -4.55
CA LEU A 315 -0.38 -13.43 -4.23
C LEU A 315 -0.74 -12.18 -3.41
N ALA A 316 -0.01 -11.95 -2.32
CA ALA A 316 -0.09 -10.70 -1.56
C ALA A 316 0.75 -9.62 -2.24
N LEU A 317 0.15 -8.46 -2.52
CA LEU A 317 0.80 -7.33 -3.19
C LEU A 317 1.24 -6.26 -2.20
N GLN A 318 0.52 -6.10 -1.09
CA GLN A 318 0.85 -5.17 -0.01
C GLN A 318 0.08 -5.56 1.26
N SER A 319 0.65 -5.25 2.43
CA SER A 319 -0.10 -5.24 3.70
C SER A 319 0.28 -4.02 4.51
N ARG A 320 -0.69 -3.37 5.13
CA ARG A 320 -0.45 -2.26 6.06
C ARG A 320 -1.47 -2.25 7.21
N PRO A 321 -1.15 -1.65 8.37
CA PRO A 321 -2.13 -1.43 9.42
C PRO A 321 -3.32 -0.59 8.95
N GLU A 322 -4.52 -0.93 9.40
CA GLU A 322 -5.71 -0.10 9.26
C GLU A 322 -5.64 1.11 10.22
N THR A 323 -5.91 2.31 9.70
CA THR A 323 -5.66 3.58 10.42
C THR A 323 -6.94 4.35 10.80
N ILE A 324 -8.08 4.12 10.17
CA ILE A 324 -9.31 4.89 10.40
C ILE A 324 -9.94 4.52 11.75
N TRP A 325 -10.10 3.23 12.04
CA TRP A 325 -10.71 2.75 13.28
C TRP A 325 -9.71 2.59 14.42
N SER A 326 -8.41 2.48 14.13
CA SER A 326 -7.36 2.50 15.15
C SER A 326 -7.20 3.87 15.81
N GLN A 327 -7.50 4.96 15.09
CA GLN A 327 -7.46 6.34 15.59
C GLN A 327 -8.73 6.80 16.32
N LYS A 328 -9.88 6.15 16.10
CA LYS A 328 -11.09 6.42 16.90
C LYS A 328 -10.86 5.96 18.34
N LYS A 329 -10.69 6.91 19.27
CA LYS A 329 -10.59 6.64 20.71
C LYS A 329 -11.67 5.63 21.10
N LYS A 330 -11.26 4.48 21.65
CA LYS A 330 -12.21 3.57 22.31
C LYS A 330 -12.90 4.37 23.42
N GLU A 331 -14.19 4.64 23.26
CA GLU A 331 -15.02 4.98 24.41
C GLU A 331 -14.94 3.78 25.35
N VAL A 332 -14.27 3.97 26.49
CA VAL A 332 -14.30 3.01 27.58
C VAL A 332 -15.73 3.02 28.08
N LYS A 333 -16.56 2.07 27.62
CA LYS A 333 -17.85 1.80 28.26
C LYS A 333 -17.53 1.51 29.73
N PRO A 334 -18.09 2.26 30.70
CA PRO A 334 -17.82 1.99 32.10
C PRO A 334 -18.25 0.55 32.38
N ALA A 335 -17.32 -0.23 32.93
CA ALA A 335 -17.57 -1.59 33.37
C ALA A 335 -18.83 -1.57 34.24
N HIS A 336 -19.91 -2.19 33.77
CA HIS A 336 -21.04 -2.45 34.64
C HIS A 336 -20.54 -3.47 35.65
N ALA A 337 -20.23 -2.98 36.86
CA ALA A 337 -19.94 -3.82 37.99
C ALA A 337 -21.20 -4.64 38.27
N TYR A 338 -21.24 -5.87 37.77
CA TYR A 338 -22.19 -6.86 38.24
C TYR A 338 -21.87 -7.13 39.70
N ALA A 339 -22.59 -6.48 40.60
CA ALA A 339 -22.54 -6.76 42.02
C ALA A 339 -23.13 -8.16 42.28
N THR A 340 -22.28 -9.17 42.32
CA THR A 340 -22.63 -10.50 42.85
C THR A 340 -22.84 -10.42 44.36
N GLY A 341 -24.00 -10.91 44.83
CA GLY A 341 -24.22 -11.34 46.22
C GLY A 341 -24.60 -10.24 47.23
N MET A 342 -25.72 -10.47 47.94
CA MET A 342 -26.29 -9.74 49.10
C MET A 342 -26.46 -8.20 49.05
N MET A 343 -25.64 -7.45 48.31
CA MET A 343 -25.72 -5.99 48.15
C MET A 343 -26.88 -5.53 47.24
N GLY A 344 -27.35 -6.37 46.30
CA GLY A 344 -28.48 -6.05 45.41
C GLY A 344 -29.85 -6.01 46.10
N ILE A 345 -30.02 -6.76 47.19
CA ILE A 345 -31.30 -6.82 47.92
C ILE A 345 -31.48 -5.58 48.81
N VAL A 346 -30.40 -5.06 49.41
CA VAL A 346 -30.44 -3.88 50.28
C VAL A 346 -30.75 -2.60 49.49
N HIS A 347 -30.25 -2.49 48.25
CA HIS A 347 -30.51 -1.33 47.39
C HIS A 347 -31.97 -1.26 46.91
N THR A 348 -32.66 -2.40 46.81
CA THR A 348 -34.06 -2.47 46.34
C THR A 348 -35.05 -2.15 47.47
N LEU A 349 -34.70 -2.44 48.72
CA LEU A 349 -35.53 -2.14 49.90
C LEU A 349 -35.44 -0.67 50.34
N ASN A 350 -34.33 0.01 50.08
CA ASN A 350 -34.13 1.41 50.49
C ASN A 350 -34.63 2.46 49.48
N ASN A 351 -35.13 2.08 48.30
CA ASN A 351 -35.64 3.07 47.34
C ASN A 351 -36.80 2.55 46.46
N PRO A 352 -38.02 2.40 47.02
CA PRO A 352 -39.15 1.79 46.31
C PRO A 352 -39.83 2.69 45.26
N PHE A 353 -39.36 3.92 45.02
CA PHE A 353 -40.03 4.90 44.15
C PHE A 353 -39.16 5.45 42.99
N GLY A 354 -38.22 4.65 42.49
CA GLY A 354 -37.42 4.99 41.30
C GLY A 354 -38.03 4.58 39.95
N ALA A 355 -39.24 4.03 39.92
CA ALA A 355 -39.91 3.59 38.69
C ALA A 355 -41.18 4.41 38.46
N LYS A 356 -41.02 5.61 37.90
CA LYS A 356 -42.01 6.31 37.05
C LYS A 356 -41.46 7.66 36.59
N LYS A 357 -40.94 7.70 35.36
CA LYS A 357 -41.34 8.64 34.30
C LYS A 357 -40.62 8.26 33.00
N ALA A 358 -41.35 8.46 31.91
CA ALA A 358 -41.15 7.96 30.55
C ALA A 358 -39.82 8.33 29.90
#